data_AF-A0A1M5W7P7-F1
#
_entry.id   AF-A0A1M5W7P7-F1
#
_cell.length_a   1.000
_cell.length_b   1.000
_cell.length_c   1.000
_cell.angle_alpha   90.00
_cell.angle_beta   90.00
_cell.angle_gamma   90.00
#
_symmetry.space_group_name_H-M   'P 1'
#
loop_
_entity.id
_entity.type
_entity.pdbx_description
1 polymer ?
#
loop_
_entity_poly.entity_id
_entity_poly.type
_entity_poly.pdbx_seq_one_letter_code
_entity_poly.pdbx_strand_id
1 'polypeptide(L)'
;MIQLEVLRLEINYFLHIIKNNFGYEDKSLAEEAMNLLINHFLFGHNKEICSSYISRINYYISIIEKLDDIECNNLKLNIPNIIKLLNTIKLELS
;
A
#
# COMPACT_ATOMS: atom_id res chain seq x y z
N MET A 1 9.37 -2.23 -14.20
CA MET A 1 9.68 -3.31 -13.25
C MET A 1 9.56 -2.83 -11.82
N ILE A 2 8.92 -3.61 -10.95
CA ILE A 2 8.89 -3.40 -9.49
C ILE A 2 10.05 -4.23 -8.91
N GLN A 3 10.89 -3.62 -8.08
CA GLN A 3 11.96 -4.35 -7.39
C GLN A 3 11.40 -4.90 -6.08
N LEU A 4 11.24 -6.22 -5.96
CA LEU A 4 10.54 -6.84 -4.81
C LEU A 4 11.23 -6.57 -3.47
N GLU A 5 12.56 -6.50 -3.46
CA GLU A 5 13.33 -6.16 -2.26
C GLU A 5 13.04 -4.73 -1.77
N VAL A 6 13.01 -3.77 -2.71
CA VAL A 6 12.65 -2.39 -2.41
C VAL A 6 11.19 -2.30 -1.96
N LEU A 7 10.27 -2.95 -2.69
CA LEU A 7 8.85 -3.00 -2.31
C LEU A 7 8.66 -3.50 -0.87
N ARG A 8 9.40 -4.54 -0.46
CA ARG A 8 9.33 -5.05 0.92
C ARG A 8 9.75 -3.99 1.95
N LEU A 9 10.80 -3.22 1.68
CA LEU A 9 11.23 -2.12 2.55
C LEU A 9 10.17 -1.02 2.63
N GLU A 10 9.58 -0.65 1.50
CA GLU A 10 8.51 0.36 1.44
C GLU A 10 7.27 -0.10 2.21
N ILE A 11 6.88 -1.38 2.11
CA ILE A 11 5.75 -1.94 2.85
C ILE A 11 6.02 -1.88 4.36
N ASN A 12 7.21 -2.27 4.80
CA ASN A 12 7.57 -2.19 6.21
C ASN A 12 7.50 -0.75 6.73
N TYR A 13 8.00 0.20 5.94
CA TYR A 13 7.92 1.63 6.25
C TYR A 13 6.47 2.10 6.34
N PHE A 14 5.65 1.78 5.33
CA PHE A 14 4.25 2.15 5.29
C PHE A 14 3.45 1.61 6.48
N LEU A 15 3.63 0.32 6.80
CA LEU A 15 2.99 -0.31 7.96
C LEU A 15 3.48 0.29 9.28
N HIS A 16 4.75 0.71 9.37
CA HIS A 16 5.27 1.42 10.53
C HIS A 16 4.57 2.76 10.75
N ILE A 17 4.38 3.55 9.68
CA ILE A 17 3.63 4.82 9.76
C ILE A 17 2.20 4.56 10.21
N ILE A 18 1.51 3.60 9.59
CA ILE A 18 0.12 3.28 9.95
C ILE A 18 0.03 2.89 11.43
N LYS A 19 0.93 2.03 11.90
CA LYS A 19 0.99 1.63 13.31
C LYS A 19 1.15 2.82 14.23
N ASN A 20 2.06 3.74 13.92
CA ASN A 20 2.38 4.86 14.79
C ASN A 20 1.25 5.90 14.85
N ASN A 21 0.54 6.10 13.74
CA ASN A 21 -0.50 7.12 13.64
C ASN A 21 -1.92 6.60 13.97
N PHE A 22 -2.20 5.32 13.68
CA PHE A 22 -3.57 4.77 13.77
C PHE A 22 -3.66 3.51 14.66
N GLY A 23 -2.53 2.91 15.03
CA GLY A 23 -2.47 1.76 15.94
C GLY A 23 -2.38 0.39 15.27
N TYR A 24 -2.40 -0.66 16.09
CA TYR A 24 -2.15 -2.04 15.62
C TYR A 24 -3.26 -2.64 14.76
N GLU A 25 -4.50 -2.23 14.97
CA GLU A 25 -5.65 -2.71 14.20
C GLU A 25 -5.54 -2.25 12.75
N ASP A 26 -5.38 -0.95 12.52
CA ASP A 26 -5.16 -0.39 11.17
C ASP A 26 -3.92 -0.95 10.50
N LYS A 27 -2.82 -1.13 11.25
CA LYS A 27 -1.61 -1.78 10.74
C LYS A 27 -1.94 -3.18 10.21
N SER A 28 -2.74 -3.95 10.94
CA SER A 28 -3.10 -5.33 10.56
C SER A 28 -4.00 -5.36 9.32
N LEU A 29 -4.96 -4.43 9.22
CA LEU A 29 -5.84 -4.30 8.04
C LEU A 29 -5.08 -3.88 6.79
N ALA A 30 -4.08 -2.99 6.92
CA ALA A 30 -3.22 -2.59 5.83
C ALA A 30 -2.26 -3.71 5.41
N GLU A 31 -1.72 -4.47 6.37
CA GLU A 31 -0.85 -5.62 6.12
C GLU A 31 -1.60 -6.73 5.36
N GLU A 32 -2.83 -7.05 5.77
CA GLU A 32 -3.70 -7.98 5.04
C GLU A 32 -3.93 -7.52 3.60
N ALA A 33 -4.31 -6.25 3.42
CA ALA A 33 -4.57 -5.67 2.11
C ALA A 33 -3.33 -5.72 1.20
N MET A 34 -2.15 -5.36 1.72
CA MET A 34 -0.90 -5.43 0.96
C MET A 34 -0.55 -6.87 0.55
N ASN A 35 -0.69 -7.84 1.47
CA ASN A 35 -0.40 -9.25 1.17
C ASN A 35 -1.32 -9.79 0.07
N LEU A 36 -2.60 -9.45 0.09
CA LEU A 36 -3.55 -9.88 -0.93
C LEU A 36 -3.27 -9.24 -2.29
N LEU A 37 -2.88 -7.97 -2.32
CA LEU A 37 -2.48 -7.28 -3.55
C LEU A 37 -1.18 -7.83 -4.13
N ILE A 38 -0.19 -8.17 -3.29
CA ILE A 38 1.04 -8.83 -3.74
C ILE A 38 0.73 -10.22 -4.31
N ASN A 39 -0.11 -11.00 -3.64
CA ASN A 39 -0.53 -12.32 -4.13
C ASN A 39 -1.26 -12.22 -5.47
N HIS A 40 -2.11 -11.21 -5.65
CA HIS A 40 -2.73 -10.95 -6.95
C HIS A 40 -1.69 -10.59 -8.01
N PHE A 41 -0.78 -9.66 -7.71
CA PHE A 41 0.25 -9.23 -8.64
C PHE A 41 1.19 -10.36 -9.08
N LEU A 42 1.51 -11.30 -8.19
CA LEU A 42 2.40 -12.43 -8.50
C LEU A 42 1.68 -13.61 -9.17
N PHE A 43 0.41 -13.85 -8.84
CA PHE A 43 -0.27 -15.12 -9.19
C PHE A 43 -1.66 -14.96 -9.82
N GLY A 44 -2.18 -13.72 -9.93
CA GLY A 44 -3.50 -13.43 -10.53
C GLY A 44 -4.71 -13.81 -9.66
N HIS A 45 -4.52 -14.16 -8.39
CA HIS A 45 -5.61 -14.59 -7.50
C HIS A 45 -6.48 -13.43 -7.02
N ASN A 46 -7.73 -13.71 -6.60
CA ASN A 46 -8.56 -12.76 -5.85
C ASN A 46 -8.90 -11.45 -6.60
N LYS A 47 -9.09 -11.52 -7.94
CA LYS A 47 -9.39 -10.36 -8.80
C LYS A 47 -10.59 -9.54 -8.28
N GLU A 48 -11.65 -10.22 -7.83
CA GLU A 48 -12.91 -9.61 -7.40
C GLU A 48 -12.77 -8.66 -6.20
N ILE A 49 -11.80 -8.89 -5.32
CA ILE A 49 -11.61 -8.13 -4.08
C ILE A 49 -10.46 -7.11 -4.17
N CYS A 50 -9.67 -7.13 -5.25
CA CYS A 50 -8.52 -6.24 -5.43
C CYS A 50 -8.91 -4.76 -5.41
N SER A 51 -10.04 -4.39 -6.03
CA SER A 51 -10.55 -3.01 -6.02
C SER A 51 -10.81 -2.49 -4.61
N SER A 52 -11.32 -3.34 -3.71
CA SER A 52 -11.57 -3.00 -2.31
C SER A 52 -10.26 -2.77 -1.55
N TYR A 53 -9.29 -3.68 -1.70
CA TYR A 53 -7.99 -3.54 -1.05
C TYR A 53 -7.17 -2.36 -1.59
N ILE A 54 -7.20 -2.11 -2.90
CA ILE A 54 -6.62 -0.91 -3.51
C ILE A 54 -7.22 0.35 -2.88
N SER A 55 -8.55 0.39 -2.72
CA SER A 55 -9.23 1.53 -2.11
C SER A 55 -8.81 1.73 -0.66
N ARG A 56 -8.64 0.64 0.10
CA ARG A 56 -8.15 0.69 1.49
C ARG A 56 -6.73 1.24 1.59
N ILE A 57 -5.79 0.79 0.74
CA ILE A 57 -4.42 1.32 0.76
C ILE A 57 -4.40 2.79 0.33
N ASN A 58 -5.16 3.18 -0.69
CA ASN A 58 -5.27 4.59 -1.10
C ASN A 58 -5.89 5.46 0.01
N TYR A 59 -6.85 4.93 0.77
CA TYR A 59 -7.40 5.63 1.94
C TYR A 59 -6.30 5.93 2.96
N TYR A 60 -5.50 4.94 3.37
CA TYR A 60 -4.38 5.15 4.30
C TYR A 60 -3.36 6.17 3.78
N ILE A 61 -2.98 6.08 2.50
CA ILE A 61 -2.10 7.07 1.88
C ILE A 61 -2.71 8.47 1.98
N SER A 62 -3.98 8.62 1.60
CA SER A 62 -4.65 9.92 1.56
C SER A 62 -4.83 10.56 2.94
N ILE A 63 -4.96 9.78 4.01
CA ILE A 63 -5.05 10.33 5.36
C ILE A 63 -3.67 10.72 5.90
N ILE A 64 -2.62 9.94 5.62
CA ILE A 64 -1.24 10.27 6.01
C ILE A 64 -0.77 11.54 5.28
N GLU A 65 -1.08 11.68 4.00
CA GLU A 65 -0.76 12.89 3.22
C GLU A 65 -1.41 14.18 3.79
N LYS A 66 -2.40 14.06 4.68
CA LYS A 66 -3.11 15.17 5.32
C LYS A 66 -2.66 15.44 6.76
N LEU A 67 -1.77 14.63 7.34
CA LEU A 67 -1.32 14.80 8.73
C LEU A 67 -0.40 16.04 8.86
N ASP A 68 0.70 16.08 8.12
CA ASP A 68 1.55 17.25 7.94
C ASP A 68 2.39 17.16 6.66
N ASP A 69 3.03 18.28 6.26
CA ASP A 69 3.84 18.36 5.04
C ASP A 69 5.10 17.48 5.09
N ILE A 70 5.66 17.24 6.27
CA ILE A 70 6.87 16.42 6.45
C ILE A 70 6.53 14.94 6.26
N GLU A 71 5.50 14.45 6.93
CA GLU A 71 4.99 13.09 6.78
C GLU A 71 4.49 12.83 5.36
N CYS A 72 3.80 13.79 4.74
CA CYS A 72 3.37 13.70 3.35
C CYS A 72 4.56 13.54 2.39
N ASN A 73 5.60 14.38 2.53
CA ASN A 73 6.80 14.30 1.70
C ASN A 73 7.58 13.01 1.96
N ASN A 74 7.74 12.62 3.22
CA ASN A 74 8.40 11.38 3.60
C ASN A 74 7.67 10.16 3.04
N LEU A 75 6.34 10.12 3.13
CA LEU A 75 5.56 9.03 2.56
C LEU A 75 5.81 8.92 1.05
N LYS A 76 5.61 10.01 0.30
CA LYS A 76 5.77 10.02 -1.17
C LYS A 76 7.14 9.54 -1.63
N LEU A 77 8.20 9.90 -0.91
CA LEU A 77 9.57 9.48 -1.22
C LEU A 77 9.84 8.01 -0.90
N ASN A 78 9.15 7.44 0.10
CA ASN A 78 9.44 6.12 0.65
C ASN A 78 8.47 5.01 0.22
N ILE A 79 7.42 5.31 -0.56
CA ILE A 79 6.49 4.28 -1.08
C ILE A 79 6.27 4.24 -2.62
N PRO A 80 7.23 4.65 -3.48
CA PRO A 80 6.97 4.71 -4.93
C PRO A 80 6.64 3.36 -5.58
N ASN A 81 7.20 2.24 -5.11
CA ASN A 81 6.85 0.91 -5.60
C ASN A 81 5.48 0.43 -5.11
N ILE A 82 5.01 0.85 -3.93
CA ILE A 82 3.62 0.61 -3.50
C ILE A 82 2.67 1.31 -4.48
N ILE A 83 2.88 2.59 -4.78
CA ILE A 83 2.04 3.33 -5.75
C ILE A 83 2.05 2.64 -7.12
N LYS A 84 3.23 2.22 -7.57
CA LYS A 84 3.39 1.49 -8.83
C LYS A 84 2.64 0.17 -8.84
N LEU A 85 2.71 -0.62 -7.76
CA LEU A 85 1.97 -1.86 -7.59
C LEU A 85 0.46 -1.62 -7.73
N LEU A 86 -0.08 -0.65 -6.99
CA LEU A 86 -1.51 -0.33 -7.05
C LEU A 86 -1.95 0.06 -8.46
N ASN A 87 -1.16 0.88 -9.15
CA ASN A 87 -1.47 1.31 -10.52
C ASN A 87 -1.36 0.17 -11.52
N THR A 88 -0.38 -0.73 -11.38
CA THR A 88 -0.26 -1.91 -12.24
C THR A 88 -1.48 -2.81 -12.09
N ILE A 89 -1.89 -3.13 -10.86
CA ILE A 89 -3.09 -3.94 -10.63
C ILE A 89 -4.34 -3.25 -11.18
N LYS A 90 -4.52 -1.93 -10.97
CA LYS A 90 -5.66 -1.18 -11.54
C LYS A 90 -5.76 -1.32 -13.06
N LEU A 91 -4.63 -1.29 -13.77
CA LEU A 91 -4.60 -1.45 -15.22
C LEU A 91 -5.00 -2.85 -15.68
N GLU A 92 -4.70 -3.89 -14.89
CA GLU A 92 -5.08 -5.29 -15.18
C GLU A 92 -6.55 -5.60 -14.85
N LEU A 93 -7.16 -4.78 -13.98
CA LEU A 93 -8.58 -4.86 -13.65
C LEU A 93 -9.48 -4.14 -14.67
N SER A 94 -8.92 -3.19 -15.44
CA SER A 94 -9.61 -2.39 -16.45
C SER A 94 -9.78 -3.15 -17.76
#